data_AF-A0A9E1XT39-F1
#
_entry.id   AF-A0A9E1XT39-F1
#
_cell.length_a   1.000
_cell.length_b   1.000
_cell.length_c   1.000
_cell.angle_alpha   90.00
_cell.angle_beta   90.00
_cell.angle_gamma   90.00
#
_symmetry.space_group_name_H-M   'P 1'
#
loop_
_entity.id
_entity.type
_entity.pdbx_description
1 polymer ?
#
loop_
_entity_poly.entity_id
_entity_poly.type
_entity_poly.pdbx_seq_one_letter_code
_entity_poly.pdbx_strand_id
1 'polypeptide(L)'
;GREFRTEIAQRIYTSLLCRAAFPEPGKVSSLPSTQWMAAALASHELSTGRQMPGRKPTDYESVRAGFRKGVFPLVERLLSKPVPATSPILYLFYALHCELLATSIRSAPFPKETPFRRILELEVHGRSTVAATEFVLRPFLAEGETLQGWYERTAPVVSRRGSHLSPVEEVVQRLQELTMVNAISLNGGAQKIKRIPIEDLPEKLADYRINPDAIDRVHKQIFELVQDAPVLLREPLAAYMNAFGLLGKGKKRAFLRTIRRARKDFDAAVERQRAIGVLLDRIEEDYSSPTQQLAPYLRTVERADQDARALDPALHMLLDKANE
;
A
#
# COMPACT_ATOMS: atom_id res chain seq x y z
N GLY A 1 0.60 -15.97 19.63
CA GLY A 1 0.87 -15.72 18.20
C GLY A 1 0.23 -14.42 17.74
N ARG A 2 0.62 -13.88 16.57
CA ARG A 2 0.04 -12.67 15.96
C ARG A 2 -1.48 -12.78 15.75
N GLU A 3 -1.96 -13.99 15.48
CA GLU A 3 -3.37 -14.33 15.26
C GLU A 3 -4.24 -14.03 16.50
N PHE A 4 -3.82 -14.51 17.67
CA PHE A 4 -4.48 -14.25 18.96
C PHE A 4 -4.56 -12.75 19.29
N ARG A 5 -3.51 -11.98 18.96
CA ARG A 5 -3.52 -10.51 19.15
C ARG A 5 -4.52 -9.82 18.22
N THR A 6 -4.73 -10.37 17.03
CA THR A 6 -5.64 -9.81 16.02
C THR A 6 -7.10 -10.01 16.41
N GLU A 7 -7.44 -11.20 16.92
CA GLU A 7 -8.77 -11.49 17.44
C GLU A 7 -9.13 -10.61 18.65
N ILE A 8 -8.20 -10.45 19.60
CA ILE A 8 -8.39 -9.57 20.76
C ILE A 8 -8.59 -8.12 20.32
N ALA A 9 -7.72 -7.62 19.43
CA ALA A 9 -7.81 -6.27 18.90
C ALA A 9 -9.17 -6.02 18.21
N GLN A 10 -9.63 -6.95 17.37
CA GLN A 10 -10.92 -6.85 16.69
C GLN A 10 -12.08 -6.72 17.69
N ARG A 11 -12.12 -7.56 18.74
CA ARG A 11 -13.19 -7.53 19.75
C ARG A 11 -13.19 -6.22 20.54
N ILE A 12 -12.01 -5.72 20.91
CA ILE A 12 -11.85 -4.44 21.61
C ILE A 12 -12.33 -3.30 20.71
N TYR A 13 -11.85 -3.19 19.47
CA TYR A 13 -12.25 -2.11 18.57
C TYR A 13 -13.72 -2.15 18.20
N THR A 14 -14.30 -3.34 17.98
CA THR A 14 -15.74 -3.49 17.74
C THR A 14 -16.54 -2.92 18.92
N SER A 15 -16.14 -3.28 20.14
CA SER A 15 -16.81 -2.82 21.37
C SER A 15 -16.68 -1.30 21.57
N LEU A 16 -15.50 -0.74 21.30
CA LEU A 16 -15.26 0.71 21.38
C LEU A 16 -16.07 1.48 20.33
N LEU A 17 -16.15 0.98 19.10
CA LEU A 17 -16.93 1.60 18.02
C LEU A 17 -18.44 1.54 18.32
N CYS A 18 -18.95 0.42 18.84
CA CYS A 18 -20.34 0.33 19.28
C CYS A 18 -20.67 1.35 20.39
N ARG A 19 -19.77 1.51 21.39
CA ARG A 19 -19.95 2.52 22.45
C ARG A 19 -19.86 3.95 21.92
N ALA A 20 -19.01 4.21 20.93
CA ALA A 20 -18.92 5.52 20.29
C ALA A 20 -20.17 5.84 19.47
N ALA A 21 -20.80 4.84 18.85
CA ALA A 21 -22.05 4.99 18.10
C ALA A 21 -23.28 5.14 19.03
N PHE A 22 -23.26 4.47 20.19
CA PHE A 22 -24.33 4.52 21.20
C PHE A 22 -23.76 4.94 22.56
N PRO A 23 -23.69 6.25 22.86
CA PRO A 23 -23.18 6.74 24.14
C PRO A 23 -24.12 6.46 25.31
N GLU A 24 -25.41 6.13 25.05
CA GLU A 24 -26.36 5.78 26.09
C GLU A 24 -26.19 4.33 26.58
N PRO A 25 -26.03 4.10 27.90
CA PRO A 25 -25.88 2.77 28.45
C PRO A 25 -27.17 1.95 28.25
N GLY A 26 -27.08 0.81 27.54
CA GLY A 26 -28.16 -0.17 27.42
C GLY A 26 -28.61 -0.49 25.99
N LYS A 27 -28.28 0.33 24.99
CA LYS A 27 -28.50 0.01 23.56
C LYS A 27 -27.19 -0.39 22.89
N VAL A 28 -26.78 -1.65 23.05
CA VAL A 28 -25.69 -2.22 22.24
C VAL A 28 -26.31 -3.01 21.09
N SER A 29 -26.83 -2.31 20.09
CA SER A 29 -27.11 -2.95 18.80
C SER A 29 -25.79 -3.21 18.08
N SER A 30 -25.54 -4.46 17.68
CA SER A 30 -24.41 -4.78 16.82
C SER A 30 -24.62 -4.10 15.47
N LEU A 31 -23.74 -3.16 15.12
CA LEU A 31 -23.73 -2.50 13.83
C LEU A 31 -22.79 -3.26 12.88
N PRO A 32 -23.24 -3.72 11.71
CA PRO A 32 -22.36 -4.39 10.75
C PRO A 32 -21.12 -3.56 10.39
N SER A 33 -21.24 -2.23 10.31
CA SER A 33 -20.10 -1.37 9.98
C SER A 33 -18.97 -1.40 11.00
N THR A 34 -19.25 -1.70 12.28
CA THR A 34 -18.21 -1.77 13.31
C THR A 34 -17.22 -2.90 13.05
N GLN A 35 -17.63 -3.96 12.33
CA GLN A 35 -16.78 -5.12 12.10
C GLN A 35 -15.66 -4.85 11.10
N TRP A 36 -15.96 -4.24 9.95
CA TRP A 36 -14.93 -3.89 8.96
C TRP A 36 -14.07 -2.71 9.44
N MET A 37 -14.66 -1.75 10.16
CA MET A 37 -13.90 -0.66 10.77
C MET A 37 -12.95 -1.17 11.87
N ALA A 38 -13.39 -2.12 12.70
CA ALA A 38 -12.53 -2.76 13.68
C ALA A 38 -11.41 -3.57 13.01
N ALA A 39 -11.70 -4.26 11.91
CA ALA A 39 -10.68 -4.98 11.13
C ALA A 39 -9.64 -4.01 10.54
N ALA A 40 -10.08 -2.86 10.01
CA ALA A 40 -9.19 -1.80 9.52
C ALA A 40 -8.26 -1.27 10.62
N LEU A 41 -8.81 -0.97 11.81
CA LEU A 41 -8.03 -0.49 12.96
C LEU A 41 -7.06 -1.55 13.47
N ALA A 42 -7.50 -2.81 13.58
CA ALA A 42 -6.65 -3.90 13.99
C ALA A 42 -5.47 -4.12 13.02
N SER A 43 -5.73 -4.04 11.70
CA SER A 43 -4.68 -4.11 10.68
C SER A 43 -3.67 -2.97 10.82
N HIS A 44 -4.15 -1.75 11.03
CA HIS A 44 -3.31 -0.55 11.16
C HIS A 44 -2.35 -0.63 12.35
N GLU A 45 -2.85 -1.04 13.52
CA GLU A 45 -2.05 -1.09 14.76
C GLU A 45 -1.10 -2.29 14.78
N LEU A 46 -1.47 -3.40 14.14
CA LEU A 46 -0.62 -4.59 14.08
C LEU A 46 0.41 -4.55 12.95
N SER A 47 0.23 -3.70 11.94
CA SER A 47 1.22 -3.47 10.88
C SER A 47 2.29 -2.45 11.25
N THR A 48 2.01 -1.55 12.19
CA THR A 48 2.90 -0.42 12.53
C THR A 48 4.02 -0.74 13.52
N GLY A 49 4.06 -1.94 14.13
CA GLY A 49 5.17 -2.39 14.99
C GLY A 49 5.39 -1.54 16.26
N ARG A 50 6.35 -1.93 17.13
CA ARG A 50 6.73 -1.10 18.29
C ARG A 50 7.26 0.24 17.78
N GLN A 51 6.59 1.30 18.20
CA GLN A 51 6.68 2.66 17.68
C GLN A 51 8.14 3.18 17.66
N MET A 52 8.75 3.27 16.48
CA MET A 52 9.91 4.12 16.21
C MET A 52 9.41 5.48 15.70
N PRO A 53 10.04 6.61 16.06
CA PRO A 53 9.72 7.91 15.48
C PRO A 53 10.00 7.86 13.97
N GLY A 54 9.05 8.31 13.14
CA GLY A 54 9.16 8.28 11.67
C GLY A 54 8.23 7.31 10.94
N ARG A 55 7.07 6.98 11.53
CA ARG A 55 5.90 6.28 10.94
C ARG A 55 6.22 5.46 9.67
N LYS A 56 6.44 4.15 9.82
CA LYS A 56 6.35 3.21 8.69
C LYS A 56 4.87 3.06 8.32
N PRO A 57 4.43 3.51 7.14
CA PRO A 57 3.08 3.27 6.68
C PRO A 57 2.90 1.79 6.34
N THR A 58 1.66 1.33 6.43
CA THR A 58 1.27 -0.05 6.07
C THR A 58 1.70 -0.36 4.64
N ASP A 59 2.45 -1.45 4.46
CA ASP A 59 2.81 -1.91 3.12
C ASP A 59 1.65 -2.67 2.48
N TYR A 60 1.12 -2.11 1.39
CA TYR A 60 0.03 -2.68 0.60
C TYR A 60 0.53 -3.50 -0.61
N GLU A 61 1.79 -3.95 -0.68
CA GLU A 61 2.35 -4.63 -1.87
C GLU A 61 1.53 -5.86 -2.29
N SER A 62 1.07 -6.67 -1.34
CA SER A 62 0.24 -7.84 -1.62
C SER A 62 -1.08 -7.47 -2.30
N VAL A 63 -1.66 -6.32 -1.95
CA VAL A 63 -2.88 -5.77 -2.55
C VAL A 63 -2.59 -5.14 -3.91
N ARG A 64 -1.48 -4.39 -4.02
CA ARG A 64 -1.03 -3.78 -5.29
C ARG A 64 -0.78 -4.83 -6.37
N ALA A 65 -0.23 -5.98 -6.02
CA ALA A 65 -0.04 -7.10 -6.95
C ALA A 65 -1.36 -7.57 -7.59
N GLY A 66 -2.47 -7.54 -6.85
CA GLY A 66 -3.82 -7.79 -7.38
C GLY A 66 -4.29 -6.68 -8.31
N PHE A 67 -4.11 -5.42 -7.91
CA PHE A 67 -4.53 -4.26 -8.71
C PHE A 67 -3.84 -4.19 -10.08
N ARG A 68 -2.56 -4.56 -10.16
CA ARG A 68 -1.81 -4.65 -11.45
C ARG A 68 -2.45 -5.65 -12.43
N LYS A 69 -3.16 -6.66 -11.91
CA LYS A 69 -3.93 -7.65 -12.70
C LYS A 69 -5.39 -7.24 -12.94
N GLY A 70 -5.79 -6.04 -12.50
CA GLY A 70 -7.20 -5.61 -12.53
C GLY A 70 -8.09 -6.33 -11.52
N VAL A 71 -7.50 -6.98 -10.50
CA VAL A 71 -8.25 -7.72 -9.49
C VAL A 71 -8.44 -6.84 -8.26
N PHE A 72 -9.68 -6.45 -8.01
CA PHE A 72 -10.08 -5.65 -6.85
C PHE A 72 -11.08 -6.42 -5.98
N PRO A 73 -11.06 -6.22 -4.65
CA PRO A 73 -12.13 -6.73 -3.80
C PRO A 73 -13.45 -6.00 -4.14
N LEU A 74 -14.55 -6.74 -4.07
CA LEU A 74 -15.88 -6.13 -4.15
C LEU A 74 -16.16 -5.37 -2.85
N VAL A 75 -16.34 -4.06 -2.94
CA VAL A 75 -16.57 -3.19 -1.77
C VAL A 75 -17.82 -3.61 -1.00
N GLU A 76 -18.88 -3.98 -1.71
CA GLU A 76 -20.10 -4.50 -1.10
C GLU A 76 -19.80 -5.71 -0.19
N ARG A 77 -18.95 -6.65 -0.65
CA ARG A 77 -18.56 -7.82 0.15
C ARG A 77 -17.70 -7.45 1.34
N LEU A 78 -16.76 -6.51 1.17
CA LEU A 78 -15.94 -6.02 2.30
C LEU A 78 -16.82 -5.42 3.42
N LEU A 79 -17.87 -4.69 3.04
CA LEU A 79 -18.74 -4.01 4.00
C LEU A 79 -19.83 -4.91 4.60
N SER A 80 -20.36 -5.86 3.83
CA SER A 80 -21.52 -6.69 4.22
C SER A 80 -21.17 -8.11 4.68
N LYS A 81 -19.98 -8.62 4.32
CA LYS A 81 -19.56 -10.01 4.60
C LYS A 81 -18.21 -10.02 5.33
N PRO A 82 -18.20 -9.66 6.62
CA PRO A 82 -16.98 -9.64 7.42
C PRO A 82 -16.39 -11.05 7.55
N VAL A 83 -15.08 -11.15 7.36
CA VAL A 83 -14.35 -12.39 7.61
C VAL A 83 -14.03 -12.47 9.11
N PRO A 84 -14.31 -13.59 9.80
CA PRO A 84 -13.99 -13.74 11.21
C PRO A 84 -12.48 -13.99 11.43
N ALA A 85 -11.93 -13.51 12.54
CA ALA A 85 -10.53 -13.74 12.91
C ALA A 85 -10.17 -15.21 13.14
N THR A 86 -11.16 -16.10 13.29
CA THR A 86 -10.98 -17.56 13.37
C THR A 86 -10.41 -18.18 12.09
N SER A 87 -10.39 -17.44 10.97
CA SER A 87 -9.72 -17.82 9.72
C SER A 87 -8.50 -16.90 9.48
N PRO A 88 -7.33 -17.17 10.08
CA PRO A 88 -6.29 -16.16 10.27
C PRO A 88 -5.74 -15.57 8.97
N ILE A 89 -5.43 -16.40 7.98
CA ILE A 89 -4.86 -15.94 6.69
C ILE A 89 -5.89 -15.10 5.92
N LEU A 90 -7.12 -15.60 5.79
CA LEU A 90 -8.19 -14.89 5.10
C LEU A 90 -8.54 -13.58 5.81
N TYR A 91 -8.52 -13.58 7.14
CA TYR A 91 -8.74 -12.41 7.96
C TYR A 91 -7.67 -11.35 7.74
N LEU A 92 -6.39 -11.73 7.67
CA LEU A 92 -5.30 -10.78 7.41
C LEU A 92 -5.48 -10.06 6.06
N PHE A 93 -5.84 -10.80 5.01
CA PHE A 93 -6.14 -10.20 3.70
C PHE A 93 -7.38 -9.30 3.75
N TYR A 94 -8.45 -9.75 4.41
CA TYR A 94 -9.67 -8.97 4.61
C TYR A 94 -9.39 -7.66 5.36
N ALA A 95 -8.66 -7.74 6.47
CA ALA A 95 -8.33 -6.60 7.32
C ALA A 95 -7.44 -5.58 6.59
N LEU A 96 -6.48 -6.06 5.78
CA LEU A 96 -5.63 -5.20 4.95
C LEU A 96 -6.44 -4.43 3.89
N HIS A 97 -7.43 -5.09 3.25
CA HIS A 97 -8.34 -4.41 2.34
C HIS A 97 -9.28 -3.43 3.06
N CYS A 98 -9.75 -3.77 4.27
CA CYS A 98 -10.54 -2.86 5.09
C CYS A 98 -9.72 -1.62 5.52
N GLU A 99 -8.46 -1.79 5.85
CA GLU A 99 -7.55 -0.69 6.16
C GLU A 99 -7.32 0.22 4.95
N LEU A 100 -7.08 -0.36 3.78
CA LEU A 100 -6.94 0.41 2.55
C LEU A 100 -8.23 1.19 2.20
N LEU A 101 -9.39 0.56 2.37
CA LEU A 101 -10.70 1.21 2.19
C LEU A 101 -10.88 2.37 3.19
N ALA A 102 -10.62 2.14 4.48
CA ALA A 102 -10.70 3.17 5.51
C ALA A 102 -9.73 4.34 5.21
N THR A 103 -8.49 4.03 4.82
CA THR A 103 -7.49 5.04 4.44
C THR A 103 -7.94 5.82 3.21
N SER A 104 -8.56 5.16 2.24
CA SER A 104 -9.11 5.79 1.04
C SER A 104 -10.24 6.75 1.38
N ILE A 105 -11.17 6.35 2.25
CA ILE A 105 -12.22 7.23 2.77
C ILE A 105 -11.60 8.42 3.50
N ARG A 106 -10.65 8.21 4.42
CA ARG A 106 -9.98 9.31 5.16
C ARG A 106 -9.24 10.29 4.26
N SER A 107 -8.80 9.84 3.09
CA SER A 107 -8.04 10.66 2.15
C SER A 107 -8.90 11.65 1.37
N ALA A 108 -10.22 11.48 1.37
CA ALA A 108 -11.15 12.40 0.74
C ALA A 108 -11.31 13.69 1.58
N PRO A 109 -11.50 14.86 0.95
CA PRO A 109 -11.56 16.14 1.64
C PRO A 109 -12.92 16.38 2.31
N PHE A 110 -13.19 15.65 3.40
CA PHE A 110 -14.40 15.84 4.21
C PHE A 110 -14.36 17.13 5.04
N PRO A 111 -15.46 17.91 5.10
CA PRO A 111 -15.54 19.10 5.95
C PRO A 111 -15.81 18.71 7.41
N LYS A 112 -14.85 18.94 8.33
CA LYS A 112 -14.87 18.81 9.81
C LYS A 112 -15.48 17.54 10.47
N GLU A 113 -16.56 16.96 9.94
CA GLU A 113 -17.16 15.71 10.35
C GLU A 113 -16.29 14.50 9.94
N THR A 114 -16.22 13.50 10.83
CA THR A 114 -15.51 12.26 10.54
C THR A 114 -16.43 11.34 9.72
N PRO A 115 -16.03 10.91 8.51
CA PRO A 115 -16.90 10.14 7.62
C PRO A 115 -17.42 8.84 8.25
N PHE A 116 -16.61 8.20 9.10
CA PHE A 116 -17.00 6.97 9.80
C PHE A 116 -18.12 7.19 10.82
N ARG A 117 -18.12 8.32 11.53
CA ARG A 117 -19.21 8.67 12.44
C ARG A 117 -20.52 8.80 11.66
N ARG A 118 -20.47 9.47 10.51
CA ARG A 118 -21.66 9.64 9.67
C ARG A 118 -22.19 8.32 9.12
N ILE A 119 -21.30 7.38 8.77
CA ILE A 119 -21.69 6.01 8.37
C ILE A 119 -22.43 5.31 9.50
N LEU A 120 -21.87 5.35 10.72
CA LEU A 120 -22.49 4.74 11.90
C LEU A 120 -23.87 5.34 12.17
N GLU A 121 -24.00 6.67 12.18
CA GLU A 121 -25.28 7.37 12.38
C GLU A 121 -26.36 6.92 11.38
N LEU A 122 -26.02 6.83 10.09
CA LEU A 122 -26.96 6.38 9.07
C LEU A 122 -27.40 4.92 9.25
N GLU A 123 -26.49 4.07 9.73
CA GLU A 123 -26.79 2.67 10.02
C GLU A 123 -27.69 2.52 11.26
N VAL A 124 -27.49 3.36 12.29
CA VAL A 124 -28.41 3.47 13.43
C VAL A 124 -29.83 3.83 12.97
N HIS A 125 -29.95 4.69 11.95
CA HIS A 125 -31.22 5.05 11.33
C HIS A 125 -31.75 4.03 10.30
N GLY A 126 -31.19 2.81 10.26
CA GLY A 126 -31.73 1.69 9.49
C GLY A 126 -31.23 1.59 8.05
N ARG A 127 -30.24 2.38 7.64
CA ARG A 127 -29.58 2.17 6.33
C ARG A 127 -28.61 1.00 6.40
N SER A 128 -28.47 0.27 5.29
CA SER A 128 -27.40 -0.73 5.18
C SER A 128 -26.02 -0.06 5.17
N THR A 129 -24.99 -0.77 5.65
CA THR A 129 -23.60 -0.27 5.67
C THR A 129 -23.13 0.22 4.30
N VAL A 130 -23.50 -0.51 3.24
CA VAL A 130 -23.14 -0.18 1.85
C VAL A 130 -23.79 1.14 1.43
N ALA A 131 -25.11 1.26 1.64
CA ALA A 131 -25.85 2.47 1.29
C ALA A 131 -25.44 3.69 2.14
N ALA A 132 -25.11 3.48 3.41
CA ALA A 132 -24.56 4.51 4.29
C ALA A 132 -23.19 5.01 3.79
N THR A 133 -22.31 4.08 3.41
CA THR A 133 -20.98 4.41 2.89
C THR A 133 -21.05 5.15 1.56
N GLU A 134 -21.89 4.67 0.63
CA GLU A 134 -22.14 5.33 -0.65
C GLU A 134 -22.71 6.74 -0.46
N PHE A 135 -23.66 6.91 0.46
CA PHE A 135 -24.24 8.22 0.77
C PHE A 135 -23.19 9.21 1.28
N VAL A 136 -22.31 8.77 2.19
CA VAL A 136 -21.24 9.62 2.74
C VAL A 136 -20.21 9.99 1.66
N LEU A 137 -19.93 9.09 0.72
CA LEU A 137 -18.96 9.32 -0.35
C LEU A 137 -19.54 10.05 -1.57
N ARG A 138 -20.86 10.20 -1.66
CA ARG A 138 -21.56 10.82 -2.81
C ARG A 138 -20.95 12.14 -3.31
N PRO A 139 -20.47 13.07 -2.47
CA PRO A 139 -19.82 14.29 -2.94
C PRO A 139 -18.50 14.07 -3.72
N PHE A 140 -17.88 12.88 -3.61
CA PHE A 140 -16.60 12.53 -4.22
C PHE A 140 -16.73 11.51 -5.35
N LEU A 141 -17.95 11.07 -5.65
CA LEU A 141 -18.26 10.22 -6.79
C LEU A 141 -18.38 11.11 -8.04
N ALA A 142 -17.80 10.66 -9.16
CA ALA A 142 -18.10 11.25 -10.45
C ALA A 142 -19.56 10.97 -10.86
N GLU A 143 -20.05 11.70 -11.87
CA GLU A 143 -21.43 11.52 -12.35
C GLU A 143 -21.64 10.08 -12.85
N GLY A 144 -22.62 9.38 -12.25
CA GLY A 144 -22.90 7.96 -12.54
C GLY A 144 -21.86 6.96 -12.01
N GLU A 145 -20.85 7.40 -11.27
CA GLU A 145 -19.83 6.51 -10.69
C GLU A 145 -20.42 5.70 -9.53
N THR A 146 -20.20 4.39 -9.55
CA THR A 146 -20.59 3.50 -8.45
C THR A 146 -19.56 3.54 -7.32
N LEU A 147 -19.95 3.12 -6.11
CA LEU A 147 -19.01 2.97 -4.99
C LEU A 147 -17.82 2.06 -5.34
N GLN A 148 -18.05 1.01 -6.14
CA GLN A 148 -16.98 0.13 -6.63
C GLN A 148 -16.04 0.88 -7.57
N GLY A 149 -16.57 1.61 -8.55
CA GLY A 149 -15.75 2.38 -9.50
C GLY A 149 -14.89 3.44 -8.80
N TRP A 150 -15.45 4.13 -7.81
CA TRP A 150 -14.71 5.07 -6.96
C TRP A 150 -13.54 4.39 -6.24
N TYR A 151 -13.76 3.20 -5.68
CA TYR A 151 -12.72 2.46 -4.98
C TYR A 151 -11.62 1.99 -5.93
N GLU A 152 -11.97 1.46 -7.10
CA GLU A 152 -11.00 1.01 -8.11
C GLU A 152 -10.13 2.16 -8.64
N ARG A 153 -10.69 3.37 -8.72
CA ARG A 153 -9.95 4.59 -9.07
C ARG A 153 -9.05 5.08 -7.92
N THR A 154 -9.52 5.02 -6.69
CA THR A 154 -8.88 5.68 -5.53
C THR A 154 -7.87 4.77 -4.82
N ALA A 155 -8.19 3.50 -4.62
CA ALA A 155 -7.39 2.55 -3.87
C ALA A 155 -5.95 2.38 -4.41
N PRO A 156 -5.70 2.33 -5.74
CA PRO A 156 -4.34 2.27 -6.25
C PRO A 156 -3.48 3.48 -5.85
N VAL A 157 -4.06 4.69 -5.91
CA VAL A 157 -3.35 5.92 -5.54
C VAL A 157 -3.04 5.93 -4.05
N VAL A 158 -4.01 5.56 -3.21
CA VAL A 158 -3.86 5.55 -1.75
C VAL A 158 -2.91 4.45 -1.29
N SER A 159 -2.95 3.27 -1.90
CA SER A 159 -2.06 2.14 -1.58
C SER A 159 -0.57 2.43 -1.83
N ARG A 160 -0.27 3.48 -2.60
CA ARG A 160 1.09 3.96 -2.90
C ARG A 160 1.53 5.09 -1.97
N ARG A 161 0.63 5.70 -1.19
CA ARG A 161 0.98 6.81 -0.29
C ARG A 161 1.83 6.29 0.86
N GLY A 162 3.05 6.82 0.97
CA GLY A 162 4.01 6.39 1.96
C GLY A 162 4.67 5.03 1.65
N SER A 163 4.29 4.36 0.55
CA SER A 163 4.91 3.09 0.17
C SER A 163 6.42 3.21 0.16
N HIS A 164 7.10 2.17 0.63
CA HIS A 164 8.46 1.93 0.20
C HIS A 164 8.44 1.94 -1.33
N LEU A 165 9.19 2.87 -1.92
CA LEU A 165 9.46 2.85 -3.35
C LEU A 165 10.04 1.47 -3.65
N SER A 166 9.65 0.85 -4.77
CA SER A 166 10.20 -0.46 -5.13
C SER A 166 11.73 -0.38 -5.05
N PRO A 167 12.39 -1.39 -4.46
CA PRO A 167 13.84 -1.47 -4.44
C PRO A 167 14.38 -1.25 -5.86
N VAL A 168 15.53 -0.58 -5.95
CA VAL A 168 16.13 -0.22 -7.24
C VAL A 168 16.29 -1.46 -8.11
N GLU A 169 16.67 -2.59 -7.50
CA GLU A 169 16.86 -3.89 -8.13
C GLU A 169 15.57 -4.42 -8.74
N GLU A 170 14.44 -4.28 -8.05
CA GLU A 170 13.12 -4.69 -8.57
C GLU A 170 12.72 -3.83 -9.76
N VAL A 171 12.96 -2.52 -9.70
CA VAL A 171 12.66 -1.59 -10.80
C VAL A 171 13.51 -1.92 -12.02
N VAL A 172 14.80 -2.18 -11.83
CA VAL A 172 15.73 -2.59 -12.89
C VAL A 172 15.26 -3.91 -13.52
N GLN A 173 14.94 -4.92 -12.71
CA GLN A 173 14.49 -6.22 -13.22
C GLN A 173 13.19 -6.09 -14.02
N ARG A 174 12.19 -5.40 -13.50
CA ARG A 174 10.92 -5.19 -14.20
C ARG A 174 11.11 -4.44 -15.51
N LEU A 175 11.93 -3.38 -15.53
CA LEU A 175 12.21 -2.65 -16.77
C LEU A 175 12.92 -3.55 -17.80
N GLN A 176 13.87 -4.38 -17.38
CA GLN A 176 14.52 -5.35 -18.26
C GLN A 176 13.51 -6.35 -18.83
N GLU A 177 12.58 -6.85 -18.03
CA GLU A 177 11.55 -7.77 -18.50
C GLU A 177 10.63 -7.13 -19.55
N LEU A 178 10.23 -5.88 -19.33
CA LEU A 178 9.37 -5.08 -20.22
C LEU A 178 10.06 -4.66 -21.53
N THR A 179 11.38 -4.50 -21.49
CA THR A 179 12.19 -4.12 -22.67
C THR A 179 12.69 -5.32 -23.46
N MET A 180 12.36 -6.55 -23.04
CA MET A 180 12.81 -7.80 -23.65
C MET A 180 11.64 -8.54 -24.32
N VAL A 181 11.66 -8.59 -25.66
CA VAL A 181 10.59 -9.17 -26.48
C VAL A 181 10.99 -10.54 -27.01
N ASN A 182 10.04 -11.47 -27.07
CA ASN A 182 10.23 -12.76 -27.74
C ASN A 182 10.17 -12.55 -29.26
N ALA A 183 11.26 -12.79 -29.97
CA ALA A 183 11.31 -12.81 -31.43
C ALA A 183 11.37 -14.27 -31.92
N ILE A 184 10.53 -14.60 -32.90
CA ILE A 184 10.53 -15.91 -33.56
C ILE A 184 11.47 -15.81 -34.77
N SER A 185 12.53 -16.62 -34.78
CA SER A 185 13.40 -16.79 -35.93
C SER A 185 13.05 -18.10 -36.63
N LEU A 186 12.81 -18.03 -37.94
CA LEU A 186 12.65 -19.17 -38.83
C LEU A 186 14.00 -19.45 -39.51
N ASN A 187 14.95 -19.99 -38.74
CA ASN A 187 16.23 -20.43 -39.31
C ASN A 187 16.14 -21.92 -39.63
N GLY A 188 16.13 -22.28 -40.92
CA GLY A 188 16.22 -23.67 -41.38
C GLY A 188 15.02 -24.54 -41.06
N GLY A 189 13.80 -23.99 -41.02
CA GLY A 189 12.56 -24.75 -40.82
C GLY A 189 12.18 -25.04 -39.35
N ALA A 190 13.06 -24.75 -38.39
CA ALA A 190 12.75 -24.84 -36.96
C ALA A 190 12.40 -23.45 -36.40
N GLN A 191 11.23 -23.32 -35.76
CA GLN A 191 10.87 -22.12 -35.00
C GLN A 191 11.73 -22.03 -33.74
N LYS A 192 12.59 -21.01 -33.65
CA LYS A 192 13.32 -20.68 -32.41
C LYS A 192 12.80 -19.37 -31.84
N ILE A 193 12.30 -19.42 -30.61
CA ILE A 193 11.90 -18.23 -29.85
C ILE A 193 13.15 -17.71 -29.11
N LYS A 194 13.63 -16.52 -29.47
CA LYS A 194 14.75 -15.86 -28.81
C LYS A 194 14.29 -14.55 -28.20
N ARG A 195 14.58 -14.35 -26.91
CA ARG A 195 14.30 -13.08 -26.23
C ARG A 195 15.36 -12.06 -26.64
N ILE A 196 14.94 -10.95 -27.24
CA ILE A 196 15.82 -9.87 -27.72
C ILE A 196 15.41 -8.52 -27.11
N PRO A 197 16.37 -7.59 -26.91
CA PRO A 197 16.05 -6.23 -26.52
C PRO A 197 15.16 -5.57 -27.57
N ILE A 198 14.18 -4.77 -27.13
CA ILE A 198 13.26 -4.07 -28.02
C ILE A 198 13.97 -3.03 -28.90
N GLU A 199 15.16 -2.60 -28.51
CA GLU A 199 16.06 -1.72 -29.29
C GLU A 199 16.56 -2.42 -30.56
N ASP A 200 16.71 -3.74 -30.54
CA ASP A 200 17.16 -4.53 -31.70
C ASP A 200 16.00 -4.93 -32.62
N LEU A 201 14.76 -4.76 -32.15
CA LEU A 201 13.54 -5.14 -32.87
C LEU A 201 13.45 -4.50 -34.27
N PRO A 202 13.75 -3.19 -34.47
CA PRO A 202 13.59 -2.54 -35.77
C PRO A 202 14.57 -3.04 -36.85
N GLU A 203 15.75 -3.54 -36.45
CA GLU A 203 16.79 -4.04 -37.36
C GLU A 203 16.57 -5.53 -37.70
N LYS A 204 16.02 -6.31 -36.77
CA LYS A 204 15.86 -7.78 -36.90
C LYS A 204 14.53 -8.20 -37.51
N LEU A 205 13.55 -7.29 -37.62
CA LEU A 205 12.19 -7.62 -38.04
C LEU A 205 11.71 -6.64 -39.12
N ALA A 206 12.06 -6.94 -40.37
CA ALA A 206 11.60 -6.20 -41.54
C ALA A 206 10.07 -6.27 -41.72
N ASP A 207 9.43 -7.35 -41.28
CA ASP A 207 8.04 -7.69 -41.66
C ASP A 207 7.01 -7.69 -40.51
N TYR A 208 7.39 -7.42 -39.26
CA TYR A 208 6.42 -7.52 -38.16
C TYR A 208 5.54 -6.26 -38.07
N ARG A 209 4.23 -6.46 -38.24
CA ARG A 209 3.21 -5.50 -37.82
C ARG A 209 3.25 -5.42 -36.29
N ILE A 210 3.55 -4.24 -35.76
CA ILE A 210 3.58 -4.03 -34.31
C ILE A 210 2.13 -4.13 -33.81
N ASN A 211 1.87 -5.03 -32.86
CA ASN A 211 0.56 -5.15 -32.26
C ASN A 211 0.30 -3.93 -31.35
N PRO A 212 -0.66 -3.03 -31.66
CA PRO A 212 -0.94 -1.85 -30.85
C PRO A 212 -1.33 -2.22 -29.41
N ASP A 213 -2.11 -3.29 -29.22
CA ASP A 213 -2.51 -3.76 -27.88
C ASP A 213 -1.32 -4.25 -27.04
N ALA A 214 -0.25 -4.73 -27.69
CA ALA A 214 0.97 -5.10 -27.00
C ALA A 214 1.76 -3.87 -26.55
N ILE A 215 1.81 -2.82 -27.37
CA ILE A 215 2.45 -1.55 -27.01
C ILE A 215 1.70 -0.89 -25.85
N ASP A 216 0.37 -0.84 -25.91
CA ASP A 216 -0.44 -0.20 -24.87
C ASP A 216 -0.33 -0.92 -23.53
N ARG A 217 -0.21 -2.25 -23.54
CA ARG A 217 0.09 -3.03 -22.33
C ARG A 217 1.46 -2.70 -21.74
N VAL A 218 2.50 -2.67 -22.57
CA VAL A 218 3.86 -2.28 -22.12
C VAL A 218 3.85 -0.85 -21.58
N HIS A 219 3.16 0.07 -22.25
CA HIS A 219 3.02 1.45 -21.81
C HIS A 219 2.33 1.56 -20.45
N LYS A 220 1.24 0.82 -20.21
CA LYS A 220 0.55 0.76 -18.92
C LYS A 220 1.45 0.20 -17.82
N GLN A 221 2.19 -0.87 -18.10
CA GLN A 221 3.11 -1.49 -17.13
C GLN A 221 4.29 -0.58 -16.77
N ILE A 222 4.84 0.16 -17.73
CA ILE A 222 5.88 1.16 -17.45
C ILE A 222 5.31 2.32 -16.66
N PHE A 223 4.10 2.79 -16.98
CA PHE A 223 3.44 3.82 -16.19
C PHE A 223 3.27 3.38 -14.73
N GLU A 224 2.82 2.15 -14.48
CA GLU A 224 2.74 1.59 -13.13
C GLU A 224 4.12 1.52 -12.46
N LEU A 225 5.16 1.15 -13.20
CA LEU A 225 6.54 1.14 -12.71
C LEU A 225 7.04 2.55 -12.33
N VAL A 226 6.72 3.58 -13.11
CA VAL A 226 7.04 4.99 -12.79
C VAL A 226 6.42 5.41 -11.46
N GLN A 227 5.17 5.00 -11.20
CA GLN A 227 4.47 5.36 -9.96
C GLN A 227 5.12 4.71 -8.73
N ASP A 228 5.61 3.48 -8.87
CA ASP A 228 6.20 2.69 -7.78
C ASP A 228 7.72 2.96 -7.62
N ALA A 229 8.38 3.58 -8.61
CA ALA A 229 9.81 3.78 -8.64
C ALA A 229 10.32 4.95 -7.76
N PRO A 230 11.57 4.85 -7.23
CA PRO A 230 12.29 5.93 -6.61
C PRO A 230 12.28 7.21 -7.42
N VAL A 231 12.23 8.37 -6.76
CA VAL A 231 12.07 9.69 -7.40
C VAL A 231 13.07 9.90 -8.54
N LEU A 232 14.34 9.52 -8.34
CA LEU A 232 15.39 9.67 -9.35
C LEU A 232 15.17 8.81 -10.60
N LEU A 233 14.45 7.69 -10.50
CA LEU A 233 14.19 6.78 -11.61
C LEU A 233 12.93 7.16 -12.41
N ARG A 234 12.05 8.02 -11.87
CA ARG A 234 10.75 8.33 -12.49
C ARG A 234 10.87 9.02 -13.84
N GLU A 235 11.75 10.01 -13.96
CA GLU A 235 11.93 10.77 -15.20
C GLU A 235 12.57 9.90 -16.30
N PRO A 236 13.65 9.14 -16.05
CA PRO A 236 14.16 8.19 -17.04
C PRO A 236 13.14 7.13 -17.46
N LEU A 237 12.34 6.60 -16.52
CA LEU A 237 11.26 5.64 -16.84
C LEU A 237 10.15 6.27 -17.69
N ALA A 238 9.80 7.54 -17.45
CA ALA A 238 8.85 8.26 -18.31
C ALA A 238 9.40 8.46 -19.74
N ALA A 239 10.73 8.60 -19.90
CA ALA A 239 11.35 8.66 -21.22
C ALA A 239 11.20 7.34 -22.01
N TYR A 240 11.15 6.19 -21.33
CA TYR A 240 10.79 4.92 -21.97
C TYR A 240 9.35 4.94 -22.52
N MET A 241 8.39 5.47 -21.78
CA MET A 241 7.00 5.61 -22.27
C MET A 241 6.94 6.42 -23.57
N ASN A 242 7.68 7.53 -23.62
CA ASN A 242 7.79 8.37 -24.83
C ASN A 242 8.39 7.59 -26.01
N ALA A 243 9.40 6.74 -25.77
CA ALA A 243 9.96 5.89 -26.80
C ALA A 243 8.91 4.90 -27.33
N PHE A 244 8.17 4.20 -26.47
CA PHE A 244 7.12 3.27 -26.90
C PHE A 244 6.00 3.96 -27.69
N GLY A 245 5.63 5.19 -27.32
CA GLY A 245 4.70 6.00 -28.10
C GLY A 245 5.22 6.34 -29.52
N LEU A 246 6.54 6.54 -29.69
CA LEU A 246 7.15 6.74 -31.01
C LEU A 246 7.18 5.45 -31.84
N LEU A 247 7.37 4.29 -31.18
CA LEU A 247 7.33 2.99 -31.82
C LEU A 247 5.93 2.68 -32.37
N GLY A 248 4.87 2.92 -31.59
CA GLY A 248 3.48 2.77 -32.05
C GLY A 248 3.10 3.68 -33.22
N LYS A 249 3.73 4.85 -33.32
CA LYS A 249 3.58 5.79 -34.46
C LYS A 249 4.47 5.42 -35.67
N GLY A 250 5.16 4.28 -35.65
CA GLY A 250 6.03 3.83 -36.73
C GLY A 250 7.34 4.62 -36.90
N LYS A 251 7.68 5.51 -35.97
CA LYS A 251 8.85 6.41 -36.07
C LYS A 251 10.16 5.71 -35.62
N LYS A 252 10.58 4.65 -36.32
CA LYS A 252 11.71 3.76 -35.97
C LYS A 252 13.01 4.51 -35.58
N ARG A 253 13.46 5.49 -36.38
CA ARG A 253 14.69 6.25 -36.10
C ARG A 253 14.60 7.17 -34.88
N ALA A 254 13.41 7.71 -34.61
CA ALA A 254 13.18 8.54 -33.43
C ALA A 254 13.12 7.66 -32.18
N PHE A 255 12.41 6.53 -32.26
CA PHE A 255 12.38 5.50 -31.22
C PHE A 255 13.78 5.08 -30.78
N LEU A 256 14.65 4.65 -31.71
CA LEU A 256 16.01 4.19 -31.39
C LEU A 256 16.85 5.26 -30.67
N ARG A 257 16.71 6.52 -31.05
CA ARG A 257 17.42 7.62 -30.38
C ARG A 257 16.88 7.86 -28.97
N THR A 258 15.56 7.91 -28.82
CA THR A 258 14.91 8.17 -27.53
C THR A 258 15.15 7.03 -26.54
N ILE A 259 15.07 5.76 -26.98
CA ILE A 259 15.26 4.62 -26.08
C ILE A 259 16.71 4.47 -25.61
N ARG A 260 17.70 4.69 -26.49
CA ARG A 260 19.13 4.68 -26.10
C ARG A 260 19.44 5.79 -25.10
N ARG A 261 18.83 6.96 -25.28
CA ARG A 261 18.96 8.07 -24.32
C ARG A 261 18.30 7.73 -22.99
N ALA A 262 17.06 7.25 -23.02
CA ALA A 262 16.32 6.84 -21.81
C ALA A 262 17.09 5.78 -21.01
N ARG A 263 17.70 4.81 -21.70
CA ARG A 263 18.55 3.79 -21.08
C ARG A 263 19.78 4.38 -20.39
N LYS A 264 20.53 5.24 -21.08
CA LYS A 264 21.70 5.89 -20.51
C LYS A 264 21.34 6.73 -19.28
N ASP A 265 20.25 7.49 -19.37
CA ASP A 265 19.77 8.33 -18.27
C ASP A 265 19.27 7.48 -17.10
N PHE A 266 18.64 6.33 -17.38
CA PHE A 266 18.21 5.36 -16.37
C PHE A 266 19.38 4.70 -15.65
N ASP A 267 20.38 4.20 -16.39
CA ASP A 267 21.59 3.58 -15.81
C ASP A 267 22.33 4.59 -14.90
N ALA A 268 22.45 5.85 -15.33
CA ALA A 268 23.05 6.91 -14.52
C ALA A 268 22.23 7.21 -13.24
N ALA A 269 20.90 7.19 -13.33
CA ALA A 269 20.03 7.42 -12.18
C ALA A 269 20.06 6.25 -11.19
N VAL A 270 20.17 5.00 -11.67
CA VAL A 270 20.34 3.79 -10.84
C VAL A 270 21.62 3.89 -10.02
N GLU A 271 22.75 4.25 -10.64
CA GLU A 271 24.02 4.38 -9.94
C GLU A 271 23.97 5.48 -8.86
N ARG A 272 23.33 6.62 -9.16
CA ARG A 272 23.10 7.67 -8.15
C ARG A 272 22.23 7.19 -6.99
N GLN A 273 21.14 6.48 -7.29
CA GLN A 273 20.23 5.97 -6.26
C GLN A 273 20.93 4.93 -5.37
N ARG A 274 21.77 4.06 -5.93
CA ARG A 274 22.61 3.12 -5.17
C ARG A 274 23.61 3.84 -4.28
N ALA A 275 24.29 4.86 -4.80
CA ALA A 275 25.22 5.66 -4.01
C ALA A 275 24.53 6.36 -2.82
N ILE A 276 23.31 6.86 -3.02
CA ILE A 276 22.49 7.42 -1.93
C ILE A 276 22.13 6.34 -0.92
N GLY A 277 21.73 5.14 -1.37
CA GLY A 277 21.45 4.00 -0.48
C GLY A 277 22.63 3.68 0.44
N VAL A 278 23.82 3.50 -0.14
CA VAL A 278 25.05 3.23 0.62
C VAL A 278 25.37 4.34 1.62
N LEU A 279 25.11 5.60 1.26
CA LEU A 279 25.33 6.75 2.15
C LEU A 279 24.31 6.76 3.30
N LEU A 280 23.05 6.45 3.04
CA LEU A 280 22.02 6.35 4.07
C LEU A 280 22.30 5.19 5.03
N ASP A 281 22.73 4.04 4.51
CA ASP A 281 23.11 2.88 5.33
C ASP A 281 24.26 3.24 6.30
N ARG A 282 25.28 3.96 5.81
CA ARG A 282 26.38 4.46 6.65
C ARG A 282 25.90 5.45 7.71
N ILE A 283 25.02 6.38 7.35
CA ILE A 283 24.46 7.34 8.29
C ILE A 283 23.61 6.62 9.36
N GLU A 284 22.86 5.59 8.98
CA GLU A 284 22.06 4.78 9.90
C GLU A 284 22.93 3.96 10.85
N GLU A 285 24.05 3.40 10.37
CA GLU A 285 25.06 2.74 11.20
C GLU A 285 25.70 3.70 12.21
N ASP A 286 26.01 4.92 11.78
CA ASP A 286 26.58 5.98 12.64
C ASP A 286 25.52 6.64 13.55
N TYR A 287 24.23 6.46 13.26
CA TYR A 287 23.13 7.08 14.00
C TYR A 287 22.85 6.33 15.31
N SER A 288 23.33 6.88 16.41
CA SER A 288 22.92 6.47 17.75
C SER A 288 21.52 7.01 18.06
N SER A 289 20.52 6.12 18.17
CA SER A 289 19.15 6.56 18.48
C SER A 289 19.09 7.27 19.85
N PRO A 290 18.23 8.29 20.03
CA PRO A 290 18.04 8.95 21.32
C PRO A 290 17.69 7.97 22.44
N THR A 291 16.98 6.89 22.12
CA THR A 291 16.64 5.80 23.06
C THR A 291 17.84 4.97 23.47
N GLN A 292 18.83 4.75 22.59
CA GLN A 292 20.10 4.11 22.94
C GLN A 292 20.98 5.04 23.78
N GLN A 293 20.98 6.35 23.48
CA GLN A 293 21.69 7.35 24.28
C GLN A 293 21.08 7.49 25.68
N LEU A 294 19.76 7.34 25.81
CA LEU A 294 19.02 7.36 27.08
C LEU A 294 18.92 5.99 27.75
N ALA A 295 19.36 4.91 27.11
CA ALA A 295 19.32 3.56 27.69
C ALA A 295 20.04 3.44 29.05
N PRO A 296 21.18 4.12 29.29
CA PRO A 296 21.79 4.15 30.62
C PRO A 296 20.90 4.82 31.67
N TYR A 297 20.21 5.91 31.29
CA TYR A 297 19.29 6.65 32.16
C TYR A 297 18.01 5.85 32.46
N LEU A 298 17.42 5.20 31.46
CA LEU A 298 16.26 4.34 31.65
C LEU A 298 16.58 3.14 32.54
N ARG A 299 17.77 2.54 32.39
CA ARG A 299 18.22 1.46 33.29
C ARG A 299 18.39 1.92 34.73
N THR A 300 18.88 3.14 34.98
CA THR A 300 18.97 3.67 36.35
C THR A 300 17.60 3.99 36.93
N VAL A 301 16.66 4.51 36.13
CA VAL A 301 15.27 4.74 36.57
C VAL A 301 14.57 3.41 36.89
N GLU A 302 14.69 2.41 36.02
CA GLU A 302 14.11 1.07 36.25
C GLU A 302 14.70 0.40 37.51
N ARG A 303 16.00 0.56 37.74
CA ARG A 303 16.67 0.02 38.93
C ARG A 303 16.23 0.75 40.20
N ALA A 304 16.13 2.07 40.17
CA ALA A 304 15.61 2.86 41.29
C ALA A 304 14.14 2.52 41.60
N ASP A 305 13.33 2.24 40.57
CA ASP A 305 11.92 1.84 40.74
C ASP A 305 11.81 0.40 41.28
N GLN A 306 12.71 -0.50 40.89
CA GLN A 306 12.83 -1.84 41.46
C GLN A 306 13.30 -1.82 42.92
N ASP A 307 14.29 -0.98 43.23
CA ASP A 307 14.81 -0.80 44.59
C ASP A 307 13.76 -0.13 45.49
N ALA A 308 12.99 0.84 44.98
CA ALA A 308 11.87 1.46 45.69
C ALA A 308 10.73 0.45 45.96
N ARG A 309 10.40 -0.41 44.99
CA ARG A 309 9.43 -1.51 45.15
C ARG A 309 9.90 -2.57 46.15
N ALA A 310 11.21 -2.77 46.27
CA ALA A 310 11.79 -3.71 47.22
C ALA A 310 11.84 -3.16 48.66
N LEU A 311 11.84 -1.83 48.83
CA LEU A 311 12.07 -1.19 50.12
C LEU A 311 10.80 -1.03 50.99
N ASP A 312 9.58 -1.01 50.44
CA ASP A 312 8.37 -1.07 51.28
C ASP A 312 7.10 -1.62 50.56
N PRO A 313 6.75 -2.89 50.79
CA PRO A 313 5.53 -3.50 50.24
C PRO A 313 4.23 -2.85 50.69
N ALA A 314 4.21 -2.17 51.85
CA ALA A 314 3.00 -1.56 52.40
C ALA A 314 2.60 -0.27 51.66
N LEU A 315 3.59 0.45 51.12
CA LEU A 315 3.36 1.69 50.36
C LEU A 315 2.73 1.39 48.98
N HIS A 316 3.06 0.26 48.36
CA HIS A 316 2.51 -0.14 47.07
C HIS A 316 1.06 -0.58 47.14
N MET A 317 0.65 -1.29 48.20
CA MET A 317 -0.78 -1.61 48.41
C MET A 317 -1.64 -0.35 48.59
N LEU A 318 -1.08 0.75 49.09
CA LEU A 318 -1.78 2.02 49.22
C LEU A 318 -1.88 2.78 47.90
N LEU A 319 -0.85 2.71 47.04
CA LEU A 319 -0.85 3.34 45.72
C LEU A 319 -1.72 2.60 44.70
N ASP A 320 -1.77 1.26 44.76
CA ASP A 320 -2.66 0.48 43.90
C ASP A 320 -4.14 0.70 44.27
N LYS A 321 -4.44 0.86 45.56
CA LYS A 321 -5.79 1.27 46.04
C LYS A 321 -6.21 2.68 45.65
N ALA A 322 -5.27 3.57 45.33
CA ALA A 322 -5.56 4.93 44.91
C ALA A 322 -5.79 5.06 43.39
N ASN A 323 -5.50 3.99 42.62
CA ASN A 323 -5.63 3.92 41.16
C ASN A 323 -6.80 3.03 40.68
N GLU A 324 -7.59 2.46 41.60
CA GLU A 324 -8.93 1.89 41.33
C GLU A 324 -10.02 2.96 41.47
#